data_AF-A0A946IMB2-F1
#
_entry.id   AF-A0A946IMB2-F1
#
_cell.length_a   1.000
_cell.length_b   1.000
_cell.length_c   1.000
_cell.angle_alpha   90.00
_cell.angle_beta   90.00
_cell.angle_gamma   90.00
#
_symmetry.space_group_name_H-M   'P 1'
#
loop_
_entity.id
_entity.type
_entity.pdbx_description
1 polymer ?
#
loop_
_entity_poly.entity_id
_entity_poly.type
_entity_poly.pdbx_seq_one_letter_code
_entity_poly.pdbx_strand_id
1 'polypeptide(L)'
;MCKNIVYILVLLFFTSSCKKDNIIPDNNAPYYDEIPTLLLENYVNRAYIDLLGREPLDDEMINDVQFLRNNDVSIGSRDTLLYKLQYDTNFVVGDSSYKIAYFHRFYDMVKVRLIEGASNAYINSENANWYQSYLNDSLGGNMIDANKKMLEYNKLNDIIKSEKQYLNGTISIIEYHKRMIYNSIYDDINMNTFNYINAVFDNLLFRFPTDYEFNECKLMIDDNSTQLLMGSSGNSKFDMADIICNSDEFYEGLVNWTYITFLGREATAQEKDELMNDLIINNDYQKIQRIIMSSDEYAHFD
;
A
#
# COMPACT_ATOMS: atom_id res chain seq x y z
N MET A 1 -21.98 66.64 22.74
CA MET A 1 -22.70 65.55 23.44
C MET A 1 -23.21 64.61 22.35
N CYS A 2 -22.43 63.74 21.72
CA CYS A 2 -21.33 62.88 22.17
C CYS A 2 -21.78 61.85 23.21
N LYS A 3 -21.74 60.56 22.79
CA LYS A 3 -22.10 59.31 23.48
C LYS A 3 -23.50 58.80 23.18
N ASN A 4 -23.59 58.00 22.11
CA ASN A 4 -24.50 56.84 21.92
C ASN A 4 -24.45 56.23 20.50
N ILE A 5 -23.41 56.53 19.70
CA ILE A 5 -23.18 55.94 18.38
C ILE A 5 -21.87 55.13 18.40
N VAL A 6 -21.76 54.14 19.30
CA VAL A 6 -20.56 53.27 19.39
C VAL A 6 -20.90 51.78 19.52
N TYR A 7 -22.18 51.38 19.62
CA TYR A 7 -22.56 49.97 19.79
C TYR A 7 -23.36 49.35 18.63
N ILE A 8 -23.19 49.85 17.40
CA ILE A 8 -23.79 49.22 16.18
C ILE A 8 -22.75 49.16 15.03
N LEU A 9 -21.46 48.95 15.32
CA LEU A 9 -20.45 48.88 14.25
C LEU A 9 -19.31 47.88 14.50
N VAL A 10 -19.52 46.92 15.41
CA VAL A 10 -18.53 45.86 15.70
C VAL A 10 -19.13 44.44 15.64
N LEU A 11 -20.43 44.28 15.35
CA LEU A 11 -21.09 42.96 15.29
C LEU A 11 -21.51 42.50 13.88
N LEU A 12 -20.95 43.11 12.83
CA LEU A 12 -21.31 42.83 11.43
C LEU A 12 -20.09 42.54 10.54
N PHE A 13 -19.00 42.07 11.13
CA PHE A 13 -17.76 41.68 10.43
C PHE A 13 -17.35 40.21 10.63
N PHE A 14 -18.28 39.32 11.01
CA PHE A 14 -18.01 37.89 11.19
C PHE A 14 -18.71 36.95 10.19
N THR A 15 -19.09 37.44 9.01
CA THR A 15 -19.65 36.57 7.96
C THR A 15 -19.08 36.91 6.59
N SER A 16 -17.78 36.68 6.40
CA SER A 16 -17.16 36.48 5.09
C SER A 16 -15.78 35.86 5.25
N SER A 17 -15.75 34.58 5.60
CA SER A 17 -14.60 33.72 5.28
C SER A 17 -15.08 32.28 5.12
N CYS A 18 -16.00 32.07 4.18
CA CYS A 18 -16.01 30.85 3.40
C CYS A 18 -15.31 31.25 2.10
N LYS A 19 -13.99 31.03 2.01
CA LYS A 19 -13.36 30.99 0.69
C LYS A 19 -14.02 29.81 0.00
N LYS A 20 -14.70 30.12 -1.11
CA LYS A 20 -15.16 29.13 -2.08
C LYS A 20 -13.98 28.19 -2.33
N ASP A 21 -14.21 26.88 -2.23
CA ASP A 21 -13.23 25.89 -2.65
C ASP A 21 -12.67 26.33 -3.99
N ASN A 22 -11.34 26.47 -4.06
CA ASN A 22 -10.67 26.52 -5.34
C ASN A 22 -10.78 25.10 -5.92
N ILE A 23 -11.96 24.72 -6.38
CA ILE A 23 -12.07 23.83 -7.52
C ILE A 23 -11.25 24.54 -8.58
N ILE A 24 -10.08 24.01 -8.94
CA ILE A 24 -9.27 24.55 -10.03
C ILE A 24 -10.18 24.55 -11.26
N PRO A 25 -10.73 25.71 -11.68
CA PRO A 25 -11.48 25.77 -12.91
C PRO A 25 -10.41 25.89 -13.99
N ASP A 26 -10.38 24.95 -14.94
CA ASP A 26 -9.33 24.80 -15.96
C ASP A 26 -8.07 24.03 -15.54
N ASN A 27 -8.21 22.79 -15.03
CA ASN A 27 -7.27 21.75 -15.47
C ASN A 27 -7.69 21.29 -16.88
N ASN A 28 -7.60 22.19 -17.85
CA ASN A 28 -7.72 21.78 -19.24
C ASN A 28 -6.49 20.94 -19.53
N ALA A 29 -6.71 19.65 -19.72
CA ALA A 29 -5.65 18.72 -20.10
C ALA A 29 -4.86 19.33 -21.28
N PRO A 30 -3.51 19.29 -21.25
CA PRO A 30 -2.69 19.70 -22.38
C PRO A 30 -3.22 19.10 -23.70
N TYR A 31 -3.09 19.84 -24.80
CA TYR A 31 -3.47 19.32 -26.10
C TYR A 31 -2.37 18.38 -26.61
N TYR A 32 -2.66 17.09 -26.68
CA TYR A 32 -1.66 16.03 -26.86
C TYR A 32 -1.44 15.57 -28.30
N ASP A 33 -1.93 16.31 -29.31
CA ASP A 33 -1.81 15.95 -30.74
C ASP A 33 -0.37 15.74 -31.23
N GLU A 34 0.62 16.20 -30.47
CA GLU A 34 2.03 16.13 -30.83
C GLU A 34 2.88 15.21 -29.93
N ILE A 35 2.30 14.43 -29.00
CA ILE A 35 3.16 13.50 -28.23
C ILE A 35 3.80 12.50 -29.21
N PRO A 36 5.12 12.30 -29.25
CA PRO A 36 5.75 11.32 -30.13
C PRO A 36 5.25 9.90 -29.87
N THR A 37 5.03 9.09 -30.92
CA THR A 37 4.58 7.69 -30.76
C THR A 37 5.51 6.87 -29.87
N LEU A 38 6.82 7.08 -30.00
CA LEU A 38 7.82 6.45 -29.14
C LEU A 38 7.60 6.76 -27.65
N LEU A 39 7.15 7.97 -27.31
CA LEU A 39 6.89 8.35 -25.92
C LEU A 39 5.64 7.66 -25.37
N LEU A 40 4.60 7.50 -26.19
CA LEU A 40 3.43 6.68 -25.84
C LEU A 40 3.79 5.21 -25.66
N GLU A 41 4.58 4.64 -26.57
CA GLU A 41 5.05 3.26 -26.48
C GLU A 41 5.88 3.04 -25.20
N ASN A 42 6.74 3.99 -24.85
CA ASN A 42 7.51 3.94 -23.60
C ASN A 42 6.59 4.00 -22.36
N TYR A 43 5.57 4.87 -22.38
CA TYR A 43 4.58 4.95 -21.30
C TYR A 43 3.83 3.62 -21.13
N VAL A 44 3.31 3.06 -22.22
CA VAL A 44 2.60 1.78 -22.22
C VAL A 44 3.52 0.65 -21.74
N ASN A 45 4.74 0.56 -22.28
CA ASN A 45 5.70 -0.45 -21.85
C ASN A 45 5.99 -0.37 -20.35
N ARG A 46 6.29 0.83 -19.85
CA ARG A 46 6.53 1.07 -18.43
C ARG A 46 5.34 0.66 -17.58
N ALA A 47 4.11 1.03 -17.95
CA ALA A 47 2.90 0.64 -17.23
C ALA A 47 2.71 -0.88 -17.13
N TYR A 48 3.00 -1.62 -18.20
CA TYR A 48 2.95 -3.09 -18.21
C TYR A 48 4.04 -3.70 -17.32
N ILE A 49 5.29 -3.20 -17.39
CA ILE A 49 6.38 -3.70 -16.56
C ILE A 49 6.08 -3.44 -15.07
N ASP A 50 5.65 -2.24 -14.74
CA ASP A 50 5.42 -1.82 -13.36
C ASP A 50 4.23 -2.55 -12.73
N LEU A 51 3.12 -2.72 -13.47
CA LEU A 51 1.90 -3.36 -12.95
C LEU A 51 1.86 -4.88 -13.11
N LEU A 52 2.41 -5.42 -14.19
CA LEU A 52 2.31 -6.85 -14.53
C LEU A 52 3.64 -7.59 -14.45
N GLY A 53 4.77 -6.88 -14.38
CA GLY A 53 6.10 -7.50 -14.33
C GLY A 53 6.60 -8.01 -15.69
N ARG A 54 6.01 -7.58 -16.80
CA ARG A 54 6.39 -7.97 -18.17
C ARG A 54 6.17 -6.84 -19.17
N GLU A 55 6.81 -6.92 -20.32
CA GLU A 55 6.51 -6.04 -21.47
C GLU A 55 5.14 -6.41 -22.09
N PRO A 56 4.46 -5.46 -22.76
CA PRO A 56 3.26 -5.76 -23.53
C PRO A 56 3.59 -6.64 -24.75
N LEU A 57 2.64 -7.47 -25.15
CA LEU A 57 2.68 -8.16 -26.45
C LEU A 57 2.52 -7.14 -27.59
N ASP A 58 2.95 -7.51 -28.81
CA ASP A 58 2.86 -6.62 -29.99
C ASP A 58 1.44 -6.07 -30.20
N ASP A 59 0.42 -6.94 -30.14
CA ASP A 59 -0.99 -6.54 -30.27
C ASP A 59 -1.46 -5.69 -29.08
N GLU A 60 -0.99 -5.96 -27.87
CA GLU A 60 -1.32 -5.16 -26.67
C GLU A 60 -0.78 -3.73 -26.84
N MET A 61 0.48 -3.60 -27.26
CA MET A 61 1.14 -2.32 -27.52
C MET A 61 0.39 -1.52 -28.59
N ILE A 62 0.12 -2.13 -29.76
CA ILE A 62 -0.57 -1.46 -30.87
C ILE A 62 -1.95 -0.97 -30.44
N ASN A 63 -2.72 -1.83 -29.78
CA ASN A 63 -4.09 -1.51 -29.38
C ASN A 63 -4.13 -0.43 -28.30
N ASP A 64 -3.25 -0.48 -27.31
CA ASP A 64 -3.26 0.47 -26.19
C ASP A 64 -2.73 1.85 -26.61
N VAL A 65 -1.69 1.90 -27.44
CA VAL A 65 -1.23 3.17 -28.03
C VAL A 65 -2.32 3.79 -28.89
N GLN A 66 -3.00 3.00 -29.73
CA GLN A 66 -4.11 3.51 -30.55
C GLN A 66 -5.29 3.96 -29.69
N PHE A 67 -5.60 3.24 -28.61
CA PHE A 67 -6.64 3.63 -27.65
C PHE A 67 -6.32 4.99 -27.02
N LEU A 68 -5.08 5.18 -26.53
CA LEU A 68 -4.67 6.47 -25.96
C LEU A 68 -4.76 7.59 -27.00
N ARG A 69 -4.31 7.36 -28.24
CA ARG A 69 -4.44 8.33 -29.34
C ARG A 69 -5.87 8.73 -29.63
N ASN A 70 -6.77 7.77 -29.67
CA ASN A 70 -8.19 8.01 -29.95
C ASN A 70 -8.91 8.75 -28.83
N ASN A 71 -8.29 8.87 -27.65
CA ASN A 71 -8.86 9.49 -26.45
C ASN A 71 -7.95 10.61 -25.91
N ASP A 72 -7.27 11.28 -26.84
CA ASP A 72 -6.44 12.46 -26.62
C ASP A 72 -5.34 12.29 -25.57
N VAL A 73 -4.92 11.06 -25.24
CA VAL A 73 -3.93 10.76 -24.19
C VAL A 73 -4.25 11.45 -22.85
N SER A 74 -5.54 11.73 -22.63
CA SER A 74 -6.04 12.40 -21.44
C SER A 74 -5.71 11.60 -20.18
N ILE A 75 -5.63 12.27 -19.02
CA ILE A 75 -5.48 11.60 -17.72
C ILE A 75 -6.55 10.51 -17.55
N GLY A 76 -7.79 10.76 -17.99
CA GLY A 76 -8.88 9.77 -17.95
C GLY A 76 -8.64 8.55 -18.85
N SER A 77 -8.08 8.73 -20.04
CA SER A 77 -7.71 7.60 -20.91
C SER A 77 -6.57 6.76 -20.32
N ARG A 78 -5.58 7.42 -19.69
CA ARG A 78 -4.49 6.78 -18.96
C ARG A 78 -5.00 5.98 -17.77
N ASP A 79 -5.86 6.55 -16.94
CA ASP A 79 -6.52 5.84 -15.83
C ASP A 79 -7.33 4.63 -16.35
N THR A 80 -8.03 4.76 -17.47
CA THR A 80 -8.77 3.64 -18.09
C THR A 80 -7.86 2.50 -18.49
N LEU A 81 -6.71 2.80 -19.13
CA LEU A 81 -5.70 1.79 -19.45
C LEU A 81 -5.16 1.10 -18.19
N LEU A 82 -4.77 1.88 -17.18
CA LEU A 82 -4.23 1.34 -15.93
C LEU A 82 -5.26 0.49 -15.18
N TYR A 83 -6.53 0.90 -15.17
CA TYR A 83 -7.63 0.14 -14.61
C TYR A 83 -7.82 -1.20 -15.33
N LYS A 84 -7.73 -1.22 -16.67
CA LYS A 84 -7.73 -2.46 -17.46
C LYS A 84 -6.62 -3.40 -16.98
N LEU A 85 -5.39 -2.90 -16.84
CA LEU A 85 -4.25 -3.72 -16.39
C LEU A 85 -4.43 -4.25 -14.96
N GLN A 86 -5.15 -3.54 -14.08
CA GLN A 86 -5.40 -3.97 -12.70
C GLN A 86 -6.57 -4.95 -12.56
N TYR A 87 -7.62 -4.83 -13.38
CA TYR A 87 -8.92 -5.46 -13.10
C TYR A 87 -9.55 -6.25 -14.24
N ASP A 88 -9.05 -6.16 -15.47
CA ASP A 88 -9.61 -6.93 -16.58
C ASP A 88 -9.42 -8.45 -16.36
N THR A 89 -10.50 -9.20 -16.55
CA THR A 89 -10.59 -10.64 -16.29
C THR A 89 -10.60 -11.49 -17.55
N ASN A 90 -10.52 -10.86 -18.73
CA ASN A 90 -10.47 -11.57 -20.00
C ASN A 90 -9.21 -12.42 -20.08
N PHE A 91 -9.31 -13.51 -20.83
CA PHE A 91 -8.20 -14.44 -20.95
C PHE A 91 -7.04 -13.81 -21.73
N VAL A 92 -5.85 -13.81 -21.12
CA VAL A 92 -4.58 -13.41 -21.73
C VAL A 92 -3.61 -14.59 -21.67
N VAL A 93 -3.03 -14.95 -22.80
CA VAL A 93 -2.06 -16.06 -22.87
C VAL A 93 -0.84 -15.71 -22.04
N GLY A 94 -0.45 -16.58 -21.11
CA GLY A 94 0.68 -16.36 -20.19
C GLY A 94 0.24 -15.86 -18.81
N ASP A 95 -0.72 -14.93 -18.77
CA ASP A 95 -1.15 -14.30 -17.52
C ASP A 95 -2.40 -14.91 -16.90
N SER A 96 -3.14 -15.71 -17.67
CA SER A 96 -4.55 -16.06 -17.43
C SER A 96 -5.49 -14.86 -17.54
N SER A 97 -5.22 -13.75 -16.85
CA SER A 97 -5.84 -12.44 -17.06
C SER A 97 -4.98 -11.33 -16.48
N TYR A 98 -5.17 -10.09 -16.93
CA TYR A 98 -4.44 -8.93 -16.39
C TYR A 98 -4.63 -8.79 -14.88
N LYS A 99 -5.86 -8.99 -14.39
CA LYS A 99 -6.13 -8.99 -12.95
C LYS A 99 -5.26 -9.99 -12.19
N ILE A 100 -5.14 -11.23 -12.67
CA ILE A 100 -4.34 -12.25 -12.00
C ILE A 100 -2.85 -11.84 -11.99
N ALA A 101 -2.32 -11.40 -13.14
CA ALA A 101 -0.94 -10.96 -13.26
C ALA A 101 -0.64 -9.75 -12.34
N TYR A 102 -1.52 -8.75 -12.29
CA TYR A 102 -1.37 -7.58 -11.43
C TYR A 102 -1.29 -7.97 -9.94
N PHE A 103 -2.25 -8.76 -9.44
CA PHE A 103 -2.26 -9.14 -8.02
C PHE A 103 -1.10 -10.08 -7.66
N HIS A 104 -0.61 -10.89 -8.61
CA HIS A 104 0.60 -11.69 -8.45
C HIS A 104 1.85 -10.80 -8.34
N ARG A 105 2.00 -9.84 -9.26
CA ARG A 105 3.09 -8.85 -9.23
C ARG A 105 3.08 -8.06 -7.93
N PHE A 106 1.91 -7.59 -7.51
CA PHE A 106 1.74 -6.87 -6.25
C PHE A 106 2.18 -7.72 -5.03
N TYR A 107 1.80 -9.01 -5.00
CA TYR A 107 2.23 -9.94 -3.96
C TYR A 107 3.75 -10.07 -3.89
N ASP A 108 4.41 -10.25 -5.03
CA ASP A 108 5.87 -10.34 -5.08
C ASP A 108 6.55 -9.04 -4.64
N MET A 109 6.03 -7.87 -5.02
CA MET A 109 6.59 -6.58 -4.59
C MET A 109 6.51 -6.39 -3.07
N VAL A 110 5.35 -6.72 -2.46
CA VAL A 110 5.21 -6.64 -1.00
C VAL A 110 6.14 -7.65 -0.31
N LYS A 111 6.28 -8.87 -0.85
CA LYS A 111 7.21 -9.85 -0.31
C LYS A 111 8.67 -9.41 -0.40
N VAL A 112 9.08 -8.83 -1.53
CA VAL A 112 10.44 -8.27 -1.71
C VAL A 112 10.73 -7.24 -0.62
N ARG A 113 9.76 -6.37 -0.34
CA ARG A 113 9.90 -5.33 0.67
C ARG A 113 9.93 -5.86 2.11
N LEU A 114 9.03 -6.78 2.44
CA LEU A 114 8.78 -7.14 3.84
C LEU A 114 9.46 -8.44 4.27
N ILE A 115 9.59 -9.42 3.38
CA ILE A 115 10.15 -10.74 3.70
C ILE A 115 11.25 -11.17 2.72
N GLU A 116 12.03 -10.20 2.25
CA GLU A 116 13.20 -10.39 1.36
C GLU A 116 12.89 -11.22 0.09
N GLY A 117 11.66 -11.16 -0.39
CA GLY A 117 11.24 -11.88 -1.60
C GLY A 117 11.12 -13.39 -1.39
N ALA A 118 10.87 -13.84 -0.14
CA ALA A 118 10.68 -15.25 0.19
C ALA A 118 9.74 -15.96 -0.80
N SER A 119 10.24 -17.04 -1.41
CA SER A 119 9.45 -17.82 -2.35
C SER A 119 8.35 -18.60 -1.65
N ASN A 120 7.23 -18.87 -2.34
CA ASN A 120 6.16 -19.70 -1.77
C ASN A 120 6.66 -21.12 -1.44
N ALA A 121 7.68 -21.63 -2.15
CA ALA A 121 8.30 -22.91 -1.82
C ALA A 121 9.03 -22.85 -0.46
N TYR A 122 9.78 -21.78 -0.20
CA TYR A 122 10.44 -21.56 1.08
C TYR A 122 9.42 -21.38 2.21
N ILE A 123 8.41 -20.52 2.03
CA ILE A 123 7.34 -20.31 3.01
C ILE A 123 6.64 -21.63 3.34
N ASN A 124 6.34 -22.47 2.33
CA ASN A 124 5.73 -23.78 2.55
C ASN A 124 6.67 -24.77 3.27
N SER A 125 7.97 -24.71 3.01
CA SER A 125 8.97 -25.51 3.72
C SER A 125 8.98 -25.17 5.22
N GLU A 126 9.07 -23.87 5.56
CA GLU A 126 9.02 -23.43 6.96
C GLU A 126 7.68 -23.76 7.61
N ASN A 127 6.58 -23.60 6.87
CA ASN A 127 5.26 -23.97 7.35
C ASN A 127 5.15 -25.47 7.68
N ALA A 128 5.77 -26.33 6.85
CA ALA A 128 5.83 -27.77 7.12
C ALA A 128 6.64 -28.08 8.39
N ASN A 129 7.75 -27.37 8.64
CA ASN A 129 8.56 -27.52 9.86
C ASN A 129 7.75 -27.20 11.12
N TRP A 130 6.97 -26.10 11.10
CA TRP A 130 6.05 -25.76 12.19
C TRP A 130 4.99 -26.82 12.42
N TYR A 131 4.40 -27.35 11.35
CA TYR A 131 3.40 -28.41 11.44
C TYR A 131 3.96 -29.72 12.01
N GLN A 132 5.15 -30.15 11.59
CA GLN A 132 5.81 -31.33 12.17
C GLN A 132 6.13 -31.13 13.65
N SER A 133 6.61 -29.94 14.02
CA SER A 133 6.88 -29.59 15.43
C SER A 133 5.62 -29.60 16.28
N TYR A 134 4.47 -29.16 15.73
CA TYR A 134 3.17 -29.24 16.37
C TYR A 134 2.76 -30.69 16.64
N LEU A 135 2.90 -31.59 15.65
CA LEU A 135 2.56 -33.00 15.79
C LEU A 135 3.39 -33.67 16.89
N ASN A 136 4.69 -33.39 16.94
CA ASN A 136 5.58 -33.94 17.97
C ASN A 136 5.13 -33.57 19.39
N ASP A 137 4.81 -32.30 19.64
CA ASP A 137 4.34 -31.84 20.95
C ASP A 137 2.96 -32.38 21.29
N SER A 138 2.05 -32.43 20.31
CA SER A 138 0.70 -32.94 20.50
C SER A 138 0.71 -34.42 20.88
N LEU A 139 1.51 -35.23 20.17
CA LEU A 139 1.70 -36.66 20.48
C LEU A 139 2.42 -36.87 21.81
N GLY A 140 3.33 -35.96 22.19
CA GLY A 140 3.99 -35.94 23.49
C GLY A 140 3.13 -35.42 24.65
N GLY A 141 1.90 -34.96 24.39
CA GLY A 141 0.99 -34.42 25.39
C GLY A 141 1.28 -32.98 25.85
N ASN A 142 2.23 -32.28 25.23
CA ASN A 142 2.53 -30.88 25.52
C ASN A 142 1.63 -29.94 24.70
N MET A 143 0.37 -29.83 25.09
CA MET A 143 -0.63 -29.10 24.31
C MET A 143 -0.42 -27.58 24.30
N ILE A 144 0.25 -27.01 25.30
CA ILE A 144 0.51 -25.56 25.34
C ILE A 144 1.48 -25.18 24.23
N ASP A 145 2.61 -25.87 24.12
CA ASP A 145 3.60 -25.56 23.08
C ASP A 145 3.15 -26.02 21.70
N ALA A 146 2.36 -27.10 21.61
CA ALA A 146 1.66 -27.47 20.39
C ALA A 146 0.79 -26.30 19.88
N ASN A 147 -0.02 -25.68 20.72
CA ASN A 147 -0.86 -24.56 20.31
C ASN A 147 -0.04 -23.35 19.81
N LYS A 148 1.10 -23.03 20.44
CA LYS A 148 2.00 -21.98 19.94
C LYS A 148 2.53 -22.28 18.54
N LYS A 149 2.95 -23.53 18.30
CA LYS A 149 3.44 -23.98 16.98
C LYS A 149 2.34 -23.97 15.91
N MET A 150 1.10 -24.31 16.29
CA MET A 150 -0.05 -24.20 15.41
C MET A 150 -0.34 -22.74 15.03
N LEU A 151 -0.14 -21.78 15.95
CA LEU A 151 -0.26 -20.35 15.63
C LEU A 151 0.77 -19.93 14.57
N GLU A 152 2.04 -20.33 14.71
CA GLU A 152 3.07 -20.03 13.70
C GLU A 152 2.75 -20.64 12.33
N TYR A 153 2.26 -21.88 12.30
CA TYR A 153 1.76 -22.52 11.08
C TYR A 153 0.65 -21.70 10.41
N ASN A 154 -0.31 -21.21 11.19
CA ASN A 154 -1.42 -20.41 10.65
C ASN A 154 -0.94 -19.08 10.07
N LYS A 155 0.01 -18.39 10.72
CA LYS A 155 0.57 -17.12 10.22
C LYS A 155 1.20 -17.29 8.83
N LEU A 156 2.02 -18.32 8.63
CA LEU A 156 2.64 -18.58 7.32
C LEU A 156 1.61 -18.99 6.26
N ASN A 157 0.60 -19.77 6.64
CA ASN A 157 -0.50 -20.12 5.76
C ASN A 157 -1.32 -18.88 5.33
N ASP A 158 -1.47 -17.90 6.22
CA ASP A 158 -2.18 -16.65 5.94
C ASP A 158 -1.43 -15.77 4.94
N ILE A 159 -0.09 -15.84 4.90
CA ILE A 159 0.73 -15.22 3.84
C ILE A 159 0.50 -15.88 2.49
N ILE A 160 0.48 -17.22 2.43
CA ILE A 160 0.24 -17.94 1.17
C ILE A 160 -1.17 -17.65 0.63
N LYS A 161 -2.15 -17.51 1.52
CA LYS A 161 -3.53 -17.21 1.14
C LYS A 161 -3.77 -15.75 0.81
N SER A 162 -2.91 -14.83 1.28
CA SER A 162 -3.16 -13.39 1.18
C SER A 162 -3.30 -12.93 -0.27
N GLU A 163 -2.47 -13.46 -1.19
CA GLU A 163 -2.54 -13.17 -2.62
C GLU A 163 -3.96 -13.34 -3.18
N LYS A 164 -4.52 -14.56 -3.05
CA LYS A 164 -5.87 -14.87 -3.54
C LYS A 164 -6.95 -14.12 -2.78
N GLN A 165 -6.78 -13.93 -1.47
CA GLN A 165 -7.76 -13.22 -0.65
C GLN A 165 -7.81 -11.73 -1.02
N TYR A 166 -6.68 -11.11 -1.31
CA TYR A 166 -6.61 -9.71 -1.72
C TYR A 166 -7.16 -9.51 -3.14
N LEU A 167 -6.77 -10.38 -4.08
CA LEU A 167 -7.34 -10.42 -5.44
C LEU A 167 -8.88 -10.47 -5.43
N ASN A 168 -9.45 -11.24 -4.50
CA ASN A 168 -10.90 -11.42 -4.33
C ASN A 168 -11.54 -10.36 -3.43
N GLY A 169 -10.80 -9.37 -2.91
CA GLY A 169 -11.32 -8.36 -2.00
C GLY A 169 -11.78 -8.89 -0.64
N THR A 170 -11.30 -10.06 -0.23
CA THR A 170 -11.63 -10.70 1.06
C THR A 170 -10.85 -10.09 2.23
N ILE A 171 -9.67 -9.52 1.96
CA ILE A 171 -8.85 -8.80 2.95
C ILE A 171 -8.49 -7.42 2.42
N SER A 172 -8.26 -6.47 3.32
CA SER A 172 -7.80 -5.12 2.99
C SER A 172 -6.28 -5.07 2.82
N ILE A 173 -5.77 -3.95 2.31
CA ILE A 173 -4.33 -3.67 2.22
C ILE A 173 -3.64 -3.68 3.60
N ILE A 174 -4.38 -3.28 4.65
CA ILE A 174 -3.96 -3.28 6.05
C ILE A 174 -3.69 -4.71 6.53
N GLU A 175 -4.69 -5.57 6.39
CA GLU A 175 -4.58 -6.98 6.79
C GLU A 175 -3.50 -7.70 5.96
N TYR A 176 -3.35 -7.32 4.70
CA TYR A 176 -2.30 -7.82 3.82
C TYR A 176 -0.89 -7.52 4.37
N HIS A 177 -0.60 -6.26 4.72
CA HIS A 177 0.70 -5.86 5.26
C HIS A 177 0.93 -6.42 6.66
N LYS A 178 -0.11 -6.47 7.51
CA LYS A 178 -0.01 -7.05 8.85
C LYS A 178 0.45 -8.51 8.81
N ARG A 179 -0.08 -9.33 7.90
CA ARG A 179 0.35 -10.73 7.74
C ARG A 179 1.82 -10.86 7.31
N MET A 180 2.30 -9.91 6.51
CA MET A 180 3.68 -9.91 5.99
C MET A 180 4.71 -9.53 7.06
N ILE A 181 4.34 -8.73 8.06
CA ILE A 181 5.22 -8.39 9.20
C ILE A 181 5.03 -9.32 10.40
N TYR A 182 3.84 -9.92 10.56
CA TYR A 182 3.50 -10.75 11.72
C TYR A 182 3.63 -12.25 11.41
N ASN A 183 4.88 -12.72 11.24
CA ASN A 183 5.18 -14.12 10.98
C ASN A 183 6.64 -14.47 11.32
N SER A 184 6.93 -15.77 11.43
CA SER A 184 8.26 -16.27 11.79
C SER A 184 9.36 -15.93 10.78
N ILE A 185 9.07 -15.78 9.48
CA ILE A 185 10.08 -15.41 8.48
C ILE A 185 10.55 -13.97 8.69
N TYR A 186 9.60 -13.04 8.90
CA TYR A 186 9.91 -11.66 9.25
C TYR A 186 10.70 -11.56 10.57
N ASP A 187 10.40 -12.46 11.51
CA ASP A 187 11.11 -12.55 12.79
C ASP A 187 12.54 -13.04 12.64
N ASP A 188 12.76 -14.06 11.80
CA ASP A 188 14.09 -14.61 11.53
C ASP A 188 14.98 -13.59 10.81
N ILE A 189 14.43 -12.85 9.84
CA ILE A 189 15.14 -11.76 9.14
C ILE A 189 15.61 -10.70 10.13
N ASN A 190 14.75 -10.30 11.06
CA ASN A 190 15.05 -9.23 12.00
C ASN A 190 15.77 -9.71 13.27
N MET A 191 15.77 -11.01 13.56
CA MET A 191 16.50 -11.70 14.63
C MET A 191 16.11 -11.38 16.08
N ASN A 192 15.69 -10.15 16.39
CA ASN A 192 15.35 -9.73 17.77
C ASN A 192 14.34 -8.59 17.80
N THR A 193 13.74 -8.35 18.97
CA THR A 193 12.72 -7.30 19.17
C THR A 193 13.19 -5.91 18.76
N PHE A 194 14.45 -5.54 19.04
CA PHE A 194 14.97 -4.21 18.69
C PHE A 194 14.98 -3.99 17.17
N ASN A 195 15.53 -4.95 16.43
CA ASN A 195 15.57 -4.91 14.98
C ASN A 195 14.16 -5.01 14.38
N TYR A 196 13.29 -5.87 14.92
CA TYR A 196 11.91 -6.02 14.46
C TYR A 196 11.16 -4.68 14.53
N ILE A 197 11.21 -3.98 15.67
CA ILE A 197 10.51 -2.69 15.83
C ILE A 197 11.05 -1.67 14.82
N ASN A 198 12.37 -1.52 14.72
CA ASN A 198 12.97 -0.59 13.75
C ASN A 198 12.60 -0.94 12.31
N ALA A 199 12.63 -2.23 11.96
CA ALA A 199 12.28 -2.70 10.64
C ALA A 199 10.80 -2.46 10.31
N VAL A 200 9.87 -2.66 11.26
CA VAL A 200 8.44 -2.37 11.01
C VAL A 200 8.23 -0.88 10.73
N PHE A 201 8.85 -0.01 11.53
CA PHE A 201 8.75 1.45 11.35
C PHE A 201 9.38 1.89 10.03
N ASP A 202 10.56 1.40 9.69
CA ASP A 202 11.23 1.74 8.43
C ASP A 202 10.45 1.19 7.22
N ASN A 203 10.12 -0.10 7.26
CA ASN A 203 9.46 -0.79 6.16
C ASN A 203 8.02 -0.35 5.94
N LEU A 204 7.30 0.20 6.93
CA LEU A 204 5.92 0.63 6.73
C LEU A 204 5.76 2.15 6.71
N LEU A 205 6.52 2.86 7.55
CA LEU A 205 6.33 4.29 7.82
C LEU A 205 7.47 5.17 7.27
N PHE A 206 8.51 4.58 6.67
CA PHE A 206 9.68 5.29 6.13
C PHE A 206 10.39 6.20 7.15
N ARG A 207 10.41 5.78 8.42
CA ARG A 207 11.13 6.47 9.48
C ARG A 207 11.53 5.50 10.58
N PHE A 208 12.44 5.94 11.44
CA PHE A 208 12.69 5.24 12.70
C PHE A 208 11.62 5.60 13.75
N PRO A 209 11.37 4.70 14.73
CA PRO A 209 10.53 5.02 15.87
C PRO A 209 11.19 6.10 16.72
N THR A 210 10.37 6.94 17.35
CA THR A 210 10.83 7.79 18.45
C THR A 210 11.18 6.93 19.68
N ASP A 211 11.96 7.47 20.62
CA ASP A 211 12.30 6.76 21.86
C ASP A 211 11.05 6.30 22.63
N TYR A 212 9.99 7.12 22.62
CA TYR A 212 8.72 6.76 23.25
C TYR A 212 8.07 5.56 22.54
N GLU A 213 7.85 5.65 21.23
CA GLU A 213 7.24 4.57 20.44
C GLU A 213 8.02 3.26 20.55
N PHE A 214 9.35 3.35 20.50
CA PHE A 214 10.22 2.19 20.63
C PHE A 214 10.05 1.50 21.99
N ASN A 215 10.04 2.28 23.08
CA ASN A 215 9.90 1.73 24.43
C ASN A 215 8.52 1.10 24.65
N GLU A 216 7.44 1.74 24.21
CA GLU A 216 6.08 1.18 24.31
C GLU A 216 5.96 -0.10 23.47
N CYS A 217 6.50 -0.13 22.24
CA CYS A 217 6.51 -1.35 21.42
C CYS A 217 7.31 -2.48 22.10
N LYS A 218 8.46 -2.15 22.68
CA LYS A 218 9.32 -3.13 23.34
C LYS A 218 8.63 -3.76 24.55
N LEU A 219 8.00 -2.94 25.40
CA LEU A 219 7.24 -3.41 26.56
C LEU A 219 6.03 -4.25 26.15
N MET A 220 5.36 -3.88 25.06
CA MET A 220 4.24 -4.64 24.49
C MET A 220 4.66 -6.02 23.98
N ILE A 221 5.83 -6.15 23.36
CA ILE A 221 6.33 -7.41 22.78
C ILE A 221 6.99 -8.29 23.83
N ASP A 222 7.88 -7.74 24.64
CA ASP A 222 8.73 -8.52 25.55
C ASP A 222 7.99 -8.88 26.86
N ASP A 223 7.24 -7.92 27.43
CA ASP A 223 6.62 -8.08 28.75
C ASP A 223 5.11 -8.36 28.69
N ASN A 224 4.49 -8.27 27.50
CA ASN A 224 3.04 -8.30 27.28
C ASN A 224 2.27 -7.31 28.16
N SER A 225 2.90 -6.16 28.44
CA SER A 225 2.28 -5.10 29.24
C SER A 225 1.36 -4.25 28.38
N THR A 226 0.28 -3.74 28.97
CA THR A 226 -0.63 -2.82 28.27
C THR A 226 0.07 -1.48 28.07
N GLN A 227 0.27 -1.08 26.83
CA GLN A 227 0.97 0.13 26.40
C GLN A 227 0.09 0.95 25.45
N LEU A 228 0.39 2.24 25.30
CA LEU A 228 -0.32 3.14 24.39
C LEU A 228 0.59 3.50 23.22
N LEU A 229 0.22 3.05 22.02
CA LEU A 229 0.96 3.33 20.79
C LEU A 229 0.01 4.01 19.79
N MET A 230 0.41 5.15 19.21
CA MET A 230 -0.37 5.85 18.17
C MET A 230 -1.85 6.05 18.56
N GLY A 231 -2.11 6.37 19.83
CA GLY A 231 -3.47 6.59 20.36
C GLY A 231 -4.29 5.33 20.62
N SER A 232 -3.74 4.14 20.37
CA SER A 232 -4.40 2.84 20.58
C SER A 232 -3.69 2.01 21.64
N SER A 233 -4.47 1.26 22.44
CA SER A 233 -3.93 0.39 23.48
C SER A 233 -3.66 -1.00 22.92
N GLY A 234 -2.51 -1.59 23.26
CA GLY A 234 -2.16 -2.97 22.92
C GLY A 234 -1.33 -3.62 24.01
N ASN A 235 -1.22 -4.96 24.00
CA ASN A 235 -0.40 -5.68 24.98
C ASN A 235 0.34 -6.89 24.40
N SER A 236 0.42 -7.00 23.08
CA SER A 236 1.11 -8.09 22.40
C SER A 236 1.75 -7.64 21.10
N LYS A 237 2.65 -8.47 20.57
CA LYS A 237 3.22 -8.27 19.24
C LYS A 237 2.16 -8.20 18.13
N PHE A 238 1.06 -8.93 18.28
CA PHE A 238 -0.06 -8.86 17.34
C PHE A 238 -0.72 -7.48 17.39
N ASP A 239 -0.98 -6.97 18.60
CA ASP A 239 -1.60 -5.64 18.76
C ASP A 239 -0.67 -4.54 18.24
N MET A 240 0.65 -4.65 18.45
CA MET A 240 1.63 -3.72 17.89
C MET A 240 1.53 -3.67 16.35
N ALA A 241 1.52 -4.84 15.70
CA ALA A 241 1.38 -4.94 14.25
C ALA A 241 0.02 -4.39 13.76
N ASP A 242 -1.05 -4.68 14.50
CA ASP A 242 -2.40 -4.19 14.18
C ASP A 242 -2.53 -2.67 14.34
N ILE A 243 -2.03 -2.11 15.44
CA ILE A 243 -2.04 -0.66 15.70
C ILE A 243 -1.29 0.08 14.59
N ILE A 244 -0.08 -0.34 14.26
CA ILE A 244 0.73 0.33 13.23
C ILE A 244 0.04 0.23 11.87
N CYS A 245 -0.45 -0.94 11.47
CA CYS A 245 -1.09 -1.08 10.14
C CYS A 245 -2.43 -0.34 10.03
N ASN A 246 -3.05 0.06 11.15
CA ASN A 246 -4.28 0.84 11.15
C ASN A 246 -4.05 2.34 11.43
N SER A 247 -2.80 2.81 11.56
CA SER A 247 -2.50 4.20 11.88
C SER A 247 -2.51 5.11 10.64
N ASP A 248 -2.70 6.42 10.84
CA ASP A 248 -2.63 7.41 9.76
C ASP A 248 -1.24 7.41 9.09
N GLU A 249 -0.19 7.20 9.88
CA GLU A 249 1.19 7.08 9.39
C GLU A 249 1.38 5.89 8.44
N PHE A 250 0.63 4.80 8.61
CA PHE A 250 0.67 3.68 7.67
C PHE A 250 0.08 4.05 6.31
N TYR A 251 -1.01 4.82 6.28
CA TYR A 251 -1.57 5.31 5.03
C TYR A 251 -0.61 6.30 4.34
N GLU A 252 0.01 7.21 5.09
CA GLU A 252 1.08 8.06 4.57
C GLU A 252 2.24 7.23 4.01
N GLY A 253 2.64 6.18 4.73
CA GLY A 253 3.64 5.22 4.30
C GLY A 253 3.29 4.53 2.99
N LEU A 254 2.04 4.08 2.81
CA LEU A 254 1.57 3.50 1.54
C LEU A 254 1.64 4.51 0.38
N VAL A 255 1.26 5.76 0.61
CA VAL A 255 1.40 6.81 -0.41
C VAL A 255 2.87 6.99 -0.77
N ASN A 256 3.74 7.17 0.23
CA ASN A 256 5.17 7.39 -0.01
C ASN A 256 5.83 6.20 -0.75
N TRP A 257 5.46 4.97 -0.38
CA TRP A 257 5.91 3.79 -1.09
C TRP A 257 5.53 3.80 -2.56
N THR A 258 4.31 4.24 -2.86
CA THR A 258 3.79 4.29 -4.23
C THR A 258 4.56 5.30 -5.09
N TYR A 259 4.90 6.47 -4.51
CA TYR A 259 5.78 7.45 -5.16
C TYR A 259 7.19 6.92 -5.38
N ILE A 260 7.81 6.30 -4.37
CA ILE A 260 9.15 5.74 -4.51
C ILE A 260 9.16 4.65 -5.60
N THR A 261 8.12 3.82 -5.62
CA THR A 261 8.00 2.69 -6.55
C THR A 261 7.85 3.17 -7.99
N PHE A 262 6.95 4.10 -8.27
CA PHE A 262 6.61 4.48 -9.65
C PHE A 262 7.33 5.73 -10.15
N LEU A 263 7.75 6.63 -9.28
CA LEU A 263 8.43 7.89 -9.63
C LEU A 263 9.89 7.95 -9.16
N GLY A 264 10.34 7.04 -8.30
CA GLY A 264 11.73 7.02 -7.82
C GLY A 264 12.07 8.17 -6.85
N ARG A 265 11.07 8.82 -6.26
CA ARG A 265 11.21 9.89 -5.27
C ARG A 265 10.18 9.76 -4.15
N GLU A 266 10.41 10.46 -3.04
CA GLU A 266 9.40 10.59 -1.99
C GLU A 266 8.26 11.52 -2.40
N ALA A 267 7.09 11.28 -1.82
CA ALA A 267 5.93 12.14 -1.96
C ALA A 267 6.14 13.46 -1.20
N THR A 268 5.75 14.58 -1.80
CA THR A 268 5.73 15.88 -1.14
C THR A 268 4.65 15.94 -0.06
N ALA A 269 4.74 16.92 0.85
CA ALA A 269 3.75 17.09 1.91
C ALA A 269 2.31 17.27 1.37
N GLN A 270 2.15 17.96 0.24
CA GLN A 270 0.84 18.17 -0.38
C GLN A 270 0.31 16.86 -0.99
N GLU A 271 1.13 16.13 -1.75
CA GLU A 271 0.75 14.85 -2.36
C GLU A 271 0.36 13.82 -1.30
N LYS A 272 1.08 13.80 -0.17
CA LYS A 272 0.76 12.94 0.98
C LYS A 272 -0.60 13.29 1.56
N ASP A 273 -0.85 14.56 1.88
CA ASP A 273 -2.10 15.01 2.49
C ASP A 273 -3.31 14.70 1.60
N GLU A 274 -3.22 14.99 0.30
CA GLU A 274 -4.32 14.75 -0.64
C GLU A 274 -4.64 13.25 -0.81
N LEU A 275 -3.63 12.41 -1.02
CA LEU A 275 -3.82 10.99 -1.32
C LEU A 275 -4.06 10.14 -0.08
N MET A 276 -3.50 10.51 1.07
CA MET A 276 -3.76 9.82 2.34
C MET A 276 -5.23 9.93 2.72
N ASN A 277 -5.81 11.13 2.61
CA ASN A 277 -7.24 11.34 2.91
C ASN A 277 -8.15 10.49 2.01
N ASP A 278 -7.82 10.36 0.71
CA ASP A 278 -8.58 9.49 -0.20
C ASP A 278 -8.44 8.01 0.18
N LEU A 279 -7.24 7.58 0.57
CA LEU A 279 -6.96 6.20 0.95
C LEU A 279 -7.64 5.81 2.28
N ILE A 280 -7.66 6.71 3.27
CA ILE A 280 -8.36 6.50 4.55
C ILE A 280 -9.86 6.31 4.33
N ILE A 281 -10.46 7.11 3.43
CA ILE A 281 -11.91 7.07 3.19
C ILE A 281 -12.32 5.87 2.33
N ASN A 282 -11.57 5.60 1.25
CA ASN A 282 -11.98 4.62 0.23
C ASN A 282 -11.32 3.25 0.38
N ASN A 283 -10.18 3.18 1.08
CA ASN A 283 -9.36 1.97 1.22
C ASN A 283 -8.99 1.32 -0.15
N ASP A 284 -8.85 2.14 -1.19
CA ASP A 284 -8.54 1.74 -2.55
C ASP A 284 -7.09 2.12 -2.90
N TYR A 285 -6.16 1.23 -2.54
CA TYR A 285 -4.75 1.41 -2.84
C TYR A 285 -4.48 1.45 -4.35
N GLN A 286 -5.19 0.63 -5.13
CA GLN A 286 -5.05 0.57 -6.59
C GLN A 286 -5.34 1.92 -7.25
N LYS A 287 -6.32 2.67 -6.74
CA LYS A 287 -6.62 4.02 -7.20
C LYS A 287 -5.45 4.99 -6.99
N ILE A 288 -4.73 4.90 -5.86
CA ILE A 288 -3.55 5.74 -5.62
C ILE A 288 -2.47 5.45 -6.67
N GLN A 289 -2.24 4.18 -7.01
CA GLN A 289 -1.31 3.81 -8.08
C GLN A 289 -1.73 4.46 -9.41
N ARG A 290 -3.02 4.39 -9.77
CA ARG A 290 -3.51 4.96 -11.03
C ARG A 290 -3.41 6.48 -11.07
N ILE A 291 -3.68 7.18 -9.96
CA ILE A 291 -3.51 8.63 -9.88
C ILE A 291 -2.05 9.01 -10.21
N ILE A 292 -1.09 8.34 -9.59
CA ILE A 292 0.34 8.61 -9.80
C ILE A 292 0.75 8.23 -11.23
N MET A 293 0.39 7.04 -11.70
CA MET A 293 0.80 6.51 -13.01
C MET A 293 0.07 7.16 -14.20
N SER A 294 -1.03 7.87 -13.96
CA SER A 294 -1.72 8.66 -14.99
C SER A 294 -1.17 10.08 -15.12
N SER A 295 -0.29 10.52 -14.23
CA SER A 295 0.33 11.85 -14.26
C SER A 295 1.31 12.02 -15.43
N ASP A 296 1.56 13.29 -15.80
CA ASP A 296 2.55 13.62 -16.83
C ASP A 296 3.99 13.33 -16.37
N GLU A 297 4.26 13.43 -15.06
CA GLU A 297 5.56 13.10 -14.47
C GLU A 297 5.92 11.62 -14.69
N TYR A 298 4.98 10.71 -14.40
CA TYR A 298 5.18 9.29 -14.66
C TYR A 298 5.31 8.99 -16.16
N ALA A 299 4.49 9.66 -16.97
CA ALA A 299 4.45 9.45 -18.41
C ALA A 299 5.64 10.10 -19.16
N HIS A 300 6.38 11.00 -18.50
CA HIS A 300 7.39 11.86 -19.11
C HIS A 300 6.83 12.70 -20.26
N PHE A 301 5.62 13.24 -20.10
CA PHE A 301 4.95 14.08 -21.10
C PHE A 301 5.19 15.59 -20.90
N ASP A 302 5.95 15.97 -19.88
CA ASP A 302 6.35 17.35 -19.56
C ASP A 302 7.38 17.95 -20.54
#